data_AF-A0A327KVW2-F1
#
_entry.id   AF-A0A327KVW2-F1
#
_cell.length_a   1.000
_cell.length_b   1.000
_cell.length_c   1.000
_cell.angle_alpha   90.00
_cell.angle_beta   90.00
_cell.angle_gamma   90.00
#
_symmetry.space_group_name_H-M   'P 1'
#
loop_
_entity.id
_entity.type
_entity.pdbx_description
1 polymer ?
#
loop_
_entity_poly.entity_id
_entity_poly.type
_entity_poly.pdbx_seq_one_letter_code
_entity_poly.pdbx_strand_id
1 'polypeptide(L)'
;MTPDPSGRPEAHASADSAGLDRRSFLGASASGAMVPLLGGAAAQAQAAAPAADLRRPLDVSLTINGQRHRLALDVRTTLLDALRENIGLTGTKKGCDQGQCGACTVLLDGIRVLSCLTLATMAQGREITTIEGLAGPDGKLHPMQQAFVDHDAFQCGYCTPGQILSAVACVKEGHATSDAQIREYMSGNLCRCAAYPNIVAAIQQAKTEMGA
;
A
#
# COMPACT_ATOMS: atom_id res chain seq x y z
N MET A 1 14.48 -57.36 -15.60
CA MET A 1 14.00 -58.75 -15.70
C MET A 1 12.91 -58.92 -14.66
N THR A 2 11.65 -58.77 -15.04
CA THR A 2 10.47 -59.25 -14.28
C THR A 2 10.03 -60.56 -14.95
N PRO A 3 9.61 -61.58 -14.19
CA PRO A 3 8.20 -61.78 -13.81
C PRO A 3 8.04 -62.26 -12.34
N ASP A 4 7.00 -61.88 -11.56
CA ASP A 4 5.56 -62.29 -11.54
C ASP A 4 5.30 -63.31 -10.38
N PRO A 5 4.05 -63.72 -10.07
CA PRO A 5 3.15 -63.17 -9.05
C PRO A 5 2.76 -64.21 -7.98
N SER A 6 1.79 -63.83 -7.15
CA SER A 6 0.92 -64.69 -6.31
C SER A 6 1.37 -64.91 -4.86
N GLY A 7 0.73 -64.16 -3.97
CA GLY A 7 0.79 -64.33 -2.52
C GLY A 7 -0.22 -63.41 -1.83
N ARG A 8 -1.50 -63.79 -1.83
CA ARG A 8 -2.55 -63.20 -0.97
C ARG A 8 -2.39 -63.73 0.46
N PRO A 9 -2.58 -62.89 1.47
CA PRO A 9 -3.80 -62.96 2.30
C PRO A 9 -4.26 -61.53 2.71
N GLU A 10 -5.36 -61.22 3.39
CA GLU A 10 -6.64 -61.81 3.73
C GLU A 10 -7.55 -60.60 4.03
N ALA A 11 -8.87 -60.76 3.85
CA ALA A 11 -9.84 -59.70 4.05
C ALA A 11 -10.03 -59.37 5.53
N HIS A 12 -9.98 -58.08 5.88
CA HIS A 12 -10.68 -57.56 7.05
C HIS A 12 -11.79 -56.60 6.62
N ALA A 13 -12.93 -56.81 7.26
CA ALA A 13 -14.24 -56.36 6.88
C ALA A 13 -14.49 -54.86 7.10
N SER A 14 -15.30 -54.33 6.18
CA SER A 14 -16.37 -53.33 6.33
C SER A 14 -16.27 -52.26 7.42
N ALA A 15 -16.32 -51.00 6.96
CA ALA A 15 -17.21 -50.02 7.55
C ALA A 15 -17.89 -49.22 6.42
N ASP A 16 -19.20 -49.39 6.31
CA ASP A 16 -20.10 -48.59 5.50
C ASP A 16 -20.00 -47.10 5.85
N SER A 17 -19.98 -46.25 4.83
CA SER A 17 -20.59 -44.93 4.93
C SER A 17 -21.30 -44.60 3.63
N ALA A 18 -22.59 -44.33 3.77
CA ALA A 18 -23.55 -44.12 2.70
C ALA A 18 -23.14 -42.94 1.80
N GLY A 19 -22.85 -43.25 0.54
CA GLY A 19 -22.69 -42.27 -0.53
C GLY A 19 -23.65 -42.60 -1.67
N LEU A 20 -24.54 -41.65 -2.00
CA LEU A 20 -25.43 -41.74 -3.15
C LEU A 20 -24.59 -41.90 -4.44
N ASP A 21 -24.79 -43.01 -5.15
CA ASP A 21 -24.07 -43.29 -6.39
C ASP A 21 -24.55 -42.38 -7.52
N ARG A 22 -23.61 -41.95 -8.34
CA ARG A 22 -23.77 -40.96 -9.43
C ARG A 22 -24.81 -41.39 -10.46
N ARG A 23 -25.11 -42.68 -10.53
CA ARG A 23 -26.14 -43.29 -11.38
C ARG A 23 -27.56 -43.12 -10.85
N SER A 24 -27.75 -43.03 -9.53
CA SER A 24 -29.07 -42.85 -8.91
C SER A 24 -29.63 -41.43 -9.11
N PHE A 25 -28.75 -40.44 -9.29
CA PHE A 25 -29.17 -39.04 -9.48
C PHE A 25 -29.67 -38.75 -10.91
N LEU A 26 -29.16 -39.48 -11.92
CA LEU A 26 -29.54 -39.27 -13.32
C LEU A 26 -30.85 -39.98 -13.72
N GLY A 27 -31.36 -40.90 -12.89
CA GLY A 27 -32.57 -41.67 -13.18
C GLY A 27 -33.89 -41.04 -12.68
N ALA A 28 -33.84 -39.99 -11.84
CA ALA A 28 -35.02 -39.49 -11.14
C ALA A 28 -35.74 -38.31 -11.84
N SER A 29 -35.34 -37.91 -13.04
CA SER A 29 -35.86 -36.68 -13.68
C SER A 29 -36.70 -36.89 -14.94
N ALA A 30 -37.47 -37.98 -15.01
CA ALA A 30 -38.47 -38.16 -16.07
C ALA A 30 -39.85 -38.53 -15.48
N SER A 31 -40.86 -37.71 -15.80
CA SER A 31 -42.29 -37.73 -15.41
C SER A 31 -42.60 -36.87 -14.17
N GLY A 32 -43.38 -35.79 -14.18
CA GLY A 32 -44.24 -35.16 -15.18
C GLY A 32 -45.37 -34.45 -14.45
N ALA A 33 -45.59 -33.16 -14.71
CA ALA A 33 -46.89 -32.50 -14.53
C ALA A 33 -46.94 -31.22 -15.39
N MET A 34 -47.89 -31.22 -16.31
CA MET A 34 -48.23 -30.10 -17.18
C MET A 34 -49.28 -29.19 -16.51
N VAL A 35 -49.01 -27.87 -16.53
CA VAL A 35 -49.88 -26.66 -16.52
C VAL A 35 -50.79 -26.34 -15.31
N PRO A 36 -50.95 -25.05 -14.90
CA PRO A 36 -51.47 -23.99 -15.78
C PRO A 36 -50.53 -22.82 -16.03
N LEU A 37 -50.47 -22.45 -17.31
CA LEU A 37 -50.29 -21.10 -17.81
C LEU A 37 -51.47 -20.30 -17.23
N LEU A 38 -51.17 -19.30 -16.39
CA LEU A 38 -51.98 -18.12 -16.04
C LEU A 38 -51.67 -17.72 -14.59
N GLY A 39 -50.69 -16.86 -14.44
CA GLY A 39 -50.24 -16.34 -13.16
C GLY A 39 -48.87 -15.75 -13.41
N GLY A 40 -48.85 -14.61 -14.09
CA GLY A 40 -47.63 -13.98 -14.57
C GLY A 40 -46.57 -14.03 -13.50
N ALA A 41 -45.44 -14.67 -13.82
CA ALA A 41 -44.19 -14.34 -13.18
C ALA A 41 -43.98 -12.87 -13.52
N ALA A 42 -44.53 -11.98 -12.68
CA ALA A 42 -43.99 -10.67 -12.49
C ALA A 42 -42.57 -10.96 -12.00
N ALA A 43 -41.65 -11.10 -12.97
CA ALA A 43 -40.26 -10.77 -12.73
C ALA A 43 -40.34 -9.39 -12.11
N GLN A 44 -40.25 -9.32 -10.79
CA GLN A 44 -39.95 -8.09 -10.12
C GLN A 44 -38.62 -7.69 -10.73
N ALA A 45 -38.69 -6.78 -11.71
CA ALA A 45 -37.51 -6.11 -12.19
C ALA A 45 -36.91 -5.52 -10.94
N GLN A 46 -35.82 -6.15 -10.45
CA GLN A 46 -35.02 -5.58 -9.39
C GLN A 46 -34.65 -4.20 -9.95
N ALA A 47 -35.28 -3.15 -9.46
CA ALA A 47 -34.98 -1.80 -9.90
C ALA A 47 -33.47 -1.67 -9.74
N ALA A 48 -32.77 -1.41 -10.85
CA ALA A 48 -31.33 -1.25 -10.82
C ALA A 48 -31.04 -0.24 -9.70
N ALA A 49 -30.22 -0.64 -8.73
CA ALA A 49 -29.84 0.25 -7.65
C ALA A 49 -29.38 1.57 -8.29
N PRO A 50 -29.82 2.74 -7.80
CA PRO A 50 -29.41 4.01 -8.39
C PRO A 50 -27.89 4.01 -8.48
N ALA A 51 -27.37 4.37 -9.67
CA ALA A 51 -25.93 4.43 -9.88
C ALA A 51 -25.32 5.29 -8.77
N ALA A 52 -24.34 4.74 -8.04
CA ALA A 52 -23.70 5.47 -6.96
C ALA A 52 -23.11 6.77 -7.52
N ASP A 53 -23.48 7.92 -6.93
CA ASP A 53 -22.86 9.18 -7.29
C ASP A 53 -21.41 9.19 -6.79
N LEU A 54 -20.48 8.89 -7.71
CA LEU A 54 -19.04 8.86 -7.43
C LEU A 54 -18.46 10.23 -7.07
N ARG A 55 -19.25 11.31 -7.18
CA ARG A 55 -18.87 12.65 -6.73
C ARG A 55 -19.17 12.88 -5.25
N ARG A 56 -19.92 11.97 -4.60
CA ARG A 56 -20.20 12.08 -3.18
C ARG A 56 -18.90 11.86 -2.39
N PRO A 57 -18.54 12.79 -1.49
CA PRO A 57 -17.40 12.57 -0.60
C PRO A 57 -17.57 11.31 0.26
N LEU A 58 -16.49 10.56 0.42
CA LEU A 58 -16.40 9.43 1.34
C LEU A 58 -15.79 9.89 2.67
N ASP A 59 -16.31 9.34 3.77
CA ASP A 59 -15.68 9.48 5.08
C ASP A 59 -14.42 8.62 5.12
N VAL A 60 -13.26 9.27 5.30
CA VAL A 60 -11.94 8.66 5.38
C VAL A 60 -11.30 8.99 6.71
N SER A 61 -10.72 7.98 7.38
CA SER A 61 -9.94 8.16 8.61
C SER A 61 -8.47 7.82 8.37
N LEU A 62 -7.61 8.82 8.49
CA LEU A 62 -6.16 8.69 8.33
C LEU A 62 -5.45 8.86 9.67
N THR A 63 -4.42 8.07 9.95
CA THR A 63 -3.51 8.30 11.08
C THR A 63 -2.20 8.83 10.53
N ILE A 64 -1.87 10.09 10.85
CA ILE A 64 -0.73 10.81 10.31
C ILE A 64 0.11 11.33 11.47
N ASN A 65 1.38 10.94 11.52
CA ASN A 65 2.31 11.30 12.59
C ASN A 65 1.71 11.02 13.99
N GLY A 66 1.04 9.87 14.16
CA GLY A 66 0.34 9.48 15.37
C GLY A 66 -1.00 10.19 15.66
N GLN A 67 -1.43 11.13 14.82
CA GLN A 67 -2.70 11.87 14.99
C GLN A 67 -3.77 11.35 14.03
N ARG A 68 -5.00 11.17 14.54
CA ARG A 68 -6.13 10.71 13.72
C ARG A 68 -6.89 11.88 13.11
N HIS A 69 -7.04 11.87 11.78
CA HIS A 69 -7.80 12.83 10.99
C HIS A 69 -9.01 12.15 10.34
N ARG A 70 -10.21 12.71 10.54
CA ARG A 70 -11.43 12.29 9.85
C ARG A 70 -11.82 13.34 8.81
N LEU A 71 -12.00 12.92 7.57
CA LEU A 71 -12.18 13.81 6.42
C LEU A 71 -13.30 13.28 5.53
N ALA A 72 -14.01 14.18 4.87
CA ALA A 72 -14.91 13.85 3.76
C ALA A 72 -14.20 14.18 2.45
N LEU A 73 -13.78 13.17 1.68
CA LEU A 73 -12.92 13.32 0.51
C LEU A 73 -13.54 12.76 -0.77
N ASP A 74 -13.25 13.37 -1.93
CA ASP A 74 -13.51 12.76 -3.24
C ASP A 74 -12.67 11.49 -3.39
N VAL A 75 -13.23 10.44 -3.99
CA VAL A 75 -12.58 9.13 -4.19
C VAL A 75 -11.25 9.20 -4.96
N ARG A 76 -11.06 10.23 -5.78
CA ARG A 76 -9.85 10.47 -6.58
C ARG A 76 -8.76 11.21 -5.82
N THR A 77 -9.05 11.68 -4.60
CA THR A 77 -8.09 12.46 -3.81
C THR A 77 -6.87 11.59 -3.50
N THR A 78 -5.71 12.02 -3.99
CA THR A 78 -4.43 11.39 -3.70
C THR A 78 -4.08 11.60 -2.23
N LEU A 79 -3.26 10.73 -1.65
CA LEU A 79 -2.72 10.93 -0.31
C LEU A 79 -1.92 12.24 -0.25
N LEU A 80 -1.23 12.59 -1.33
CA LEU A 80 -0.51 13.87 -1.45
C LEU A 80 -1.45 15.06 -1.25
N ASP A 81 -2.57 15.10 -1.96
CA ASP A 81 -3.50 16.23 -1.90
C ASP A 81 -4.29 16.24 -0.59
N ALA A 82 -4.63 15.07 -0.04
CA ALA A 82 -5.23 14.98 1.29
C ALA A 82 -4.31 15.59 2.37
N LEU A 83 -3.02 15.26 2.35
CA LEU A 83 -2.05 15.82 3.30
C LEU A 83 -1.93 17.34 3.17
N ARG A 84 -1.78 17.83 1.95
CA ARG A 84 -1.43 19.24 1.70
C ARG A 84 -2.62 20.16 1.76
N GLU A 85 -3.69 19.82 1.04
CA GLU A 85 -4.78 20.74 0.72
C GLU A 85 -5.97 20.56 1.68
N ASN A 86 -6.18 19.34 2.20
CA ASN A 86 -7.27 19.07 3.15
C ASN A 86 -6.81 19.17 4.62
N ILE A 87 -5.59 18.72 4.93
CA ILE A 87 -5.07 18.70 6.31
C ILE A 87 -4.15 19.90 6.61
N GLY A 88 -3.45 20.42 5.60
CA GLY A 88 -2.51 21.54 5.75
C GLY A 88 -1.08 21.12 6.12
N LEU A 89 -0.76 19.82 6.07
CA LEU A 89 0.61 19.32 6.20
C LEU A 89 1.33 19.46 4.86
N THR A 90 1.90 20.64 4.64
CA THR A 90 2.44 21.06 3.33
C THR A 90 3.88 20.63 3.10
N GLY A 91 4.51 19.92 4.04
CA GLY A 91 5.88 19.42 3.95
C GLY A 91 6.08 18.48 2.77
N THR A 92 5.20 17.51 2.56
CA THR A 92 5.21 16.66 1.36
C THR A 92 4.94 17.50 0.10
N LYS A 93 5.75 17.34 -0.95
CA LYS A 93 5.71 18.24 -2.13
C LYS A 93 5.16 17.58 -3.39
N LYS A 94 4.41 18.36 -4.17
CA LYS A 94 3.99 18.01 -5.53
C LYS A 94 5.01 18.53 -6.53
N GLY A 95 5.87 17.64 -7.04
CA GLY A 95 6.87 18.00 -8.06
C GLY A 95 6.43 17.70 -9.50
N CYS A 96 5.81 16.54 -9.72
CA CYS A 96 5.36 16.11 -11.05
C CYS A 96 3.94 15.55 -11.08
N ASP A 97 3.43 15.02 -9.95
CA ASP A 97 2.14 14.33 -9.86
C ASP A 97 2.00 13.09 -10.78
N GLN A 98 3.13 12.50 -11.18
CA GLN A 98 3.22 11.40 -12.14
C GLN A 98 4.19 10.29 -11.67
N GLY A 99 4.60 10.33 -10.40
CA GLY A 99 5.54 9.37 -9.83
C GLY A 99 7.00 9.46 -10.32
N GLN A 100 7.36 10.53 -11.02
CA GLN A 100 8.67 10.66 -11.68
C GLN A 100 9.78 11.24 -10.81
N CYS A 101 9.44 11.98 -9.74
CA CYS A 101 10.42 12.83 -9.05
C CYS A 101 10.73 12.47 -7.58
N GLY A 102 9.90 11.65 -6.93
CA GLY A 102 10.07 11.30 -5.50
C GLY A 102 9.84 12.43 -4.48
N ALA A 103 9.56 13.68 -4.90
CA ALA A 103 9.33 14.79 -3.95
C ALA A 103 8.12 14.59 -3.03
N CYS A 104 7.21 13.70 -3.41
CA CYS A 104 6.00 13.34 -2.68
C CYS A 104 6.17 12.11 -1.76
N THR A 105 7.39 11.62 -1.55
CA THR A 105 7.61 10.43 -0.72
C THR A 105 7.13 10.65 0.72
N VAL A 106 6.34 9.70 1.21
CA VAL A 106 5.94 9.54 2.62
C VAL A 106 6.22 8.11 3.05
N LEU A 107 6.20 7.81 4.35
CA LEU A 107 6.22 6.42 4.83
C LEU A 107 4.80 5.99 5.16
N LEU A 108 4.44 4.79 4.74
CA LEU A 108 3.16 4.15 5.02
C LEU A 108 3.44 2.80 5.67
N ASP A 109 3.16 2.69 6.97
CA ASP A 109 3.64 1.63 7.86
C ASP A 109 5.16 1.43 7.78
N GLY A 110 5.90 2.53 7.72
CA GLY A 110 7.37 2.51 7.61
C GLY A 110 7.92 2.24 6.21
N ILE A 111 7.08 1.89 5.22
CA ILE A 111 7.50 1.67 3.83
C ILE A 111 7.34 2.96 3.03
N ARG A 112 8.39 3.39 2.33
CA ARG A 112 8.31 4.57 1.47
C ARG A 112 7.38 4.35 0.27
N VAL A 113 6.49 5.30 0.02
CA VAL A 113 5.56 5.28 -1.11
C VAL A 113 5.45 6.66 -1.77
N LEU A 114 5.07 6.68 -3.05
CA LEU A 114 4.75 7.91 -3.77
C LEU A 114 3.31 8.32 -3.46
N SER A 115 3.13 9.33 -2.60
CA SER A 115 1.79 9.76 -2.17
C SER A 115 0.93 10.32 -3.32
N CYS A 116 1.53 10.82 -4.40
CA CYS A 116 0.79 11.24 -5.60
C CYS A 116 0.14 10.09 -6.37
N LEU A 117 0.65 8.86 -6.22
CA LEU A 117 0.11 7.65 -6.86
C LEU A 117 -0.64 6.74 -5.88
N THR A 118 -0.91 7.24 -4.67
CA THR A 118 -1.67 6.53 -3.64
C THR A 118 -2.97 7.27 -3.40
N LEU A 119 -4.13 6.62 -3.46
CA LEU A 119 -5.39 7.27 -3.08
C LEU A 119 -5.48 7.36 -1.55
N ALA A 120 -6.03 8.46 -1.03
CA ALA A 120 -6.19 8.66 0.41
C ALA A 120 -7.03 7.53 1.05
N THR A 121 -8.04 7.05 0.35
CA THR A 121 -8.89 5.93 0.76
C THR A 121 -8.11 4.63 0.96
N MET A 122 -7.04 4.39 0.18
CA MET A 122 -6.19 3.20 0.29
C MET A 122 -5.24 3.25 1.49
N ALA A 123 -5.03 4.42 2.08
CA ALA A 123 -4.19 4.61 3.25
C ALA A 123 -4.98 4.50 4.57
N GLN A 124 -6.28 4.26 4.52
CA GLN A 124 -7.11 4.13 5.71
C GLN A 124 -6.65 2.96 6.60
N GLY A 125 -6.58 3.21 7.90
CA GLY A 125 -6.16 2.23 8.90
C GLY A 125 -4.65 1.95 8.95
N ARG A 126 -3.86 2.67 8.14
CA ARG A 126 -2.39 2.58 8.10
C ARG A 126 -1.76 3.80 8.78
N GLU A 127 -0.53 3.65 9.25
CA GLU A 127 0.24 4.76 9.83
C GLU A 127 0.99 5.52 8.73
N ILE A 128 0.75 6.82 8.63
CA ILE A 128 1.41 7.70 7.67
C ILE A 128 2.43 8.55 8.42
N THR A 129 3.70 8.49 8.01
CA THR A 129 4.74 9.42 8.48
C THR A 129 5.13 10.37 7.36
N THR A 130 5.05 11.67 7.66
CA THR A 130 5.48 12.77 6.79
C THR A 130 6.76 13.41 7.33
N ILE A 131 7.31 14.41 6.63
CA ILE A 131 8.54 15.09 7.09
C ILE A 131 8.35 15.80 8.43
N GLU A 132 7.14 16.32 8.68
CA GLU A 132 6.75 16.98 9.92
C GLU A 132 6.77 16.00 11.11
N GLY A 133 6.59 14.71 10.86
CA GLY A 133 6.55 13.67 11.89
C GLY A 133 7.90 13.10 12.30
N LEU A 134 9.01 13.52 11.68
CA LEU A 134 10.33 12.97 12.00
C LEU A 134 10.98 13.60 13.24
N ALA A 135 10.75 14.88 13.49
CA ALA A 135 11.33 15.56 14.64
C ALA A 135 10.73 15.00 15.94
N GLY A 136 11.54 14.95 16.99
CA GLY A 136 11.10 14.54 18.31
C GLY A 136 10.08 15.52 18.91
N PRO A 137 9.32 15.12 19.95
CA PRO A 137 8.35 15.99 20.63
C PRO A 137 8.98 17.26 21.24
N ASP A 138 10.27 17.22 21.55
CA ASP A 138 11.09 18.33 22.04
C ASP A 138 11.60 19.25 20.93
N GLY A 139 11.23 18.98 19.68
CA GLY A 139 11.70 19.71 18.49
C GLY A 139 13.10 19.29 18.04
N LYS A 140 13.72 18.29 18.68
CA LYS A 140 15.02 17.76 18.25
C LYS A 140 14.89 17.16 16.86
N LEU A 141 15.78 17.57 15.97
CA LEU A 141 15.83 17.02 14.62
C LEU A 141 16.13 15.52 14.66
N HIS A 142 15.48 14.78 13.77
CA HIS A 142 15.86 13.41 13.47
C HIS A 142 17.31 13.38 12.97
N PRO A 143 18.13 12.35 13.27
CA PRO A 143 19.52 12.26 12.80
C PRO A 143 19.68 12.55 11.29
N MET A 144 18.80 11.99 10.46
CA MET A 144 18.77 12.28 9.01
C MET A 144 18.49 13.75 8.68
N GLN A 145 17.62 14.44 9.42
CA GLN A 145 17.38 15.87 9.21
C GLN A 145 18.62 16.69 9.61
N GLN A 146 19.25 16.34 10.73
CA GLN A 146 20.46 17.00 11.21
C GLN A 146 21.62 16.83 10.22
N ALA A 147 21.88 15.61 9.76
CA ALA A 147 22.93 15.33 8.78
C ALA A 147 22.71 16.07 7.45
N PHE A 148 21.45 16.26 7.03
CA PHE A 148 21.15 17.08 5.86
C PHE A 148 21.54 18.56 6.03
N VAL A 149 21.43 19.09 7.26
CA VAL A 149 21.90 20.44 7.61
C VAL A 149 23.43 20.47 7.66
N ASP A 150 24.04 19.52 8.35
CA ASP A 150 25.49 19.46 8.57
C ASP A 150 26.29 19.38 7.25
N HIS A 151 25.72 18.69 6.26
CA HIS A 151 26.36 18.48 4.95
C HIS A 151 25.87 19.42 3.84
N ASP A 152 25.01 20.40 4.14
CA ASP A 152 24.39 21.26 3.10
C ASP A 152 23.74 20.41 1.99
N ALA A 153 22.98 19.39 2.39
CA ALA A 153 22.38 18.39 1.51
C ALA A 153 21.07 18.86 0.86
N PHE A 154 20.89 20.18 0.72
CA PHE A 154 19.77 20.81 0.06
C PHE A 154 20.14 22.24 -0.36
N GLN A 155 19.34 22.84 -1.24
CA GLN A 155 19.45 24.25 -1.58
C GLN A 155 18.06 24.90 -1.58
N CYS A 156 17.29 24.75 -2.68
CA CYS A 156 15.93 25.30 -2.74
C CYS A 156 14.93 24.66 -1.75
N GLY A 157 15.31 23.55 -1.12
CA GLY A 157 14.51 22.85 -0.12
C GLY A 157 13.35 22.01 -0.68
N TYR A 158 13.00 22.15 -1.97
CA TYR A 158 11.76 21.57 -2.50
C TYR A 158 11.75 20.03 -2.52
N CYS A 159 12.87 19.40 -2.94
CA CYS A 159 12.95 17.93 -2.93
C CYS A 159 13.25 17.34 -1.54
N THR A 160 13.69 18.17 -0.60
CA THR A 160 14.28 17.76 0.68
C THR A 160 13.37 16.89 1.53
N PRO A 161 12.05 17.16 1.67
CA PRO A 161 11.14 16.27 2.40
C PRO A 161 11.13 14.84 1.87
N GLY A 162 11.00 14.69 0.54
CA GLY A 162 11.02 13.38 -0.11
C GLY A 162 12.39 12.71 -0.03
N GLN A 163 13.49 13.48 -0.16
CA GLN A 163 14.85 12.98 0.01
C GLN A 163 15.08 12.41 1.40
N ILE A 164 14.70 13.13 2.46
CA ILE A 164 14.90 12.70 3.84
C ILE A 164 14.09 11.43 4.15
N LEU A 165 12.83 11.36 3.72
CA LEU A 165 11.99 10.18 3.96
C LEU A 165 12.49 8.96 3.19
N SER A 166 12.91 9.14 1.93
CA SER A 166 13.55 8.08 1.16
C SER A 166 14.89 7.64 1.77
N ALA A 167 15.68 8.57 2.31
CA ALA A 167 16.95 8.28 2.97
C ALA A 167 16.77 7.47 4.26
N VAL A 168 15.80 7.84 5.10
CA VAL A 168 15.43 7.06 6.29
C VAL A 168 15.03 5.63 5.90
N ALA A 169 14.22 5.48 4.85
CA ALA A 169 13.83 4.17 4.34
C ALA A 169 15.04 3.40 3.79
N CYS A 170 15.90 4.02 2.98
CA CYS A 170 17.12 3.43 2.43
C CYS A 170 18.04 2.83 3.52
N VAL A 171 18.22 3.56 4.63
CA VAL A 171 18.97 3.06 5.79
C VAL A 171 18.27 1.87 6.45
N LYS A 172 16.96 2.00 6.75
CA LYS A 172 16.18 0.94 7.39
C LYS A 172 16.05 -0.34 6.55
N GLU A 173 16.04 -0.20 5.23
CA GLU A 173 16.03 -1.29 4.25
C GLU A 173 17.40 -1.98 4.13
N GLY A 174 18.46 -1.45 4.75
CA GLY A 174 19.80 -2.01 4.67
C GLY A 174 20.53 -1.69 3.36
N HIS A 175 20.12 -0.62 2.67
CA HIS A 175 20.66 -0.21 1.36
C HIS A 175 21.67 0.93 1.45
N ALA A 176 22.06 1.32 2.66
CA ALA A 176 23.10 2.32 2.91
C ALA A 176 24.47 1.67 3.23
N THR A 177 24.88 0.61 2.52
CA THR A 177 26.17 -0.06 2.78
C THR A 177 27.35 0.54 2.03
N SER A 178 27.10 1.28 0.95
CA SER A 178 28.11 1.98 0.16
C SER A 178 27.50 3.17 -0.58
N ASP A 179 28.33 4.11 -1.00
CA ASP A 179 27.89 5.27 -1.80
C ASP A 179 27.17 4.86 -3.09
N ALA A 180 27.62 3.78 -3.74
CA ALA A 180 26.99 3.29 -4.95
C ALA A 180 25.57 2.76 -4.67
N GLN A 181 25.41 2.01 -3.57
CA GLN A 181 24.10 1.50 -3.16
C GLN A 181 23.17 2.65 -2.74
N ILE A 182 23.68 3.63 -1.99
CA ILE A 182 22.89 4.82 -1.62
C ILE A 182 22.39 5.53 -2.87
N ARG A 183 23.26 5.77 -3.86
CA ARG A 183 22.86 6.42 -5.13
C ARG A 183 21.77 5.64 -5.86
N GLU A 184 21.91 4.32 -5.94
CA GLU A 184 20.92 3.46 -6.60
C GLU A 184 19.56 3.53 -5.89
N TYR A 185 19.54 3.33 -4.58
CA TYR A 185 18.29 3.29 -3.81
C TYR A 185 17.70 4.67 -3.53
N MET A 186 18.42 5.75 -3.83
CA MET A 186 17.93 7.13 -3.82
C MET A 186 17.61 7.66 -5.22
N SER A 187 17.84 6.88 -6.29
CA SER A 187 17.69 7.34 -7.68
C SER A 187 16.28 7.80 -8.05
N GLY A 188 15.26 7.32 -7.33
CA GLY A 188 13.86 7.75 -7.48
C GLY A 188 13.56 9.15 -6.93
N ASN A 189 14.52 9.82 -6.29
CA ASN A 189 14.36 11.15 -5.72
C ASN A 189 15.22 12.18 -6.47
N LEU A 190 14.58 12.97 -7.32
CA LEU A 190 15.26 13.95 -8.17
C LEU A 190 15.54 15.26 -7.41
N CYS A 191 16.75 15.77 -7.57
CA CYS A 191 17.22 17.06 -7.07
C CYS A 191 17.77 17.92 -8.21
N ARG A 192 17.04 18.97 -8.61
CA ARG A 192 17.48 19.84 -9.71
C ARG A 192 18.62 20.78 -9.32
N CYS A 193 18.75 21.11 -8.03
CA CYS A 193 19.88 21.83 -7.47
C CYS A 193 21.18 21.01 -7.45
N ALA A 194 21.10 19.70 -7.76
CA ALA A 194 22.22 18.78 -7.83
C ALA A 194 23.00 18.60 -6.51
N ALA A 195 22.31 18.62 -5.36
CA ALA A 195 22.90 18.38 -4.04
C ALA A 195 23.28 16.90 -3.77
N TYR A 196 23.30 16.04 -4.79
CA TYR A 196 23.43 14.58 -4.62
C TYR A 196 24.69 14.13 -3.87
N PRO A 197 25.91 14.67 -4.11
CA PRO A 197 27.08 14.27 -3.33
C PRO A 197 26.91 14.53 -1.83
N ASN A 198 26.32 15.68 -1.47
CA ASN A 198 26.04 16.07 -0.10
C ASN A 198 24.94 15.21 0.52
N ILE A 199 23.91 14.85 -0.25
CA ILE A 199 22.86 13.90 0.18
C ILE A 199 23.47 12.54 0.52
N VAL A 200 24.38 12.02 -0.30
CA VAL A 200 25.07 10.75 -0.02
C VAL A 200 25.90 10.87 1.27
N ALA A 201 26.64 11.96 1.46
CA ALA A 201 27.41 12.19 2.68
C ALA A 201 26.52 12.26 3.94
N ALA A 202 25.40 12.98 3.87
CA ALA A 202 24.43 13.07 4.96
C ALA A 202 23.85 11.71 5.34
N ILE A 203 23.54 10.86 4.35
CA ILE A 203 23.02 9.51 4.60
C ILE A 203 24.06 8.65 5.33
N GLN A 204 25.34 8.75 4.96
CA GLN A 204 26.41 8.00 5.62
C GLN A 204 26.58 8.42 7.09
N GLN A 205 26.57 9.72 7.38
CA GLN A 205 26.59 10.23 8.76
C GLN A 205 25.38 9.70 9.55
N ALA A 206 24.18 9.96 9.02
CA ALA A 206 22.92 9.64 9.71
C ALA A 206 22.77 8.14 9.97
N LYS A 207 23.26 7.27 9.09
CA LYS A 207 23.24 5.82 9.29
C LYS A 207 23.90 5.41 10.62
N THR A 208 25.10 5.92 10.90
CA THR A 208 25.82 5.62 12.14
C THR A 208 25.03 6.09 13.37
N GLU A 209 24.41 7.27 13.30
CA GLU A 209 23.62 7.85 14.39
C GLU A 209 22.26 7.17 14.59
N MET A 210 21.69 6.57 13.54
CA MET A 210 20.45 5.78 13.58
C MET A 210 20.68 4.36 14.12
N GLY A 211 21.93 3.96 14.40
CA GLY A 211 22.28 2.64 14.93
C GLY A 211 22.16 1.50 13.91
N ALA A 212 22.38 1.79 12.62
CA ALA A 212 22.26 0.86 11.50
C ALA A 212 23.59 0.61 10.76
#